data_AF-A0A7C3W6G7-F1
#
_entry.id   AF-A0A7C3W6G7-F1
#
_cell.length_a   1.000
_cell.length_b   1.000
_cell.length_c   1.000
_cell.angle_alpha   90.00
_cell.angle_beta   90.00
_cell.angle_gamma   90.00
#
_symmetry.space_group_name_H-M   'P 1'
#
loop_
_entity.id
_entity.type
_entity.pdbx_description
1 polymer ?
#
loop_
_entity_poly.entity_id
_entity_poly.type
_entity_poly.pdbx_seq_one_letter_code
_entity_poly.pdbx_strand_id
1 'polypeptide(L)'
;LIRRAALDLTGLPPTVEEVDAFLADKDPEAYEKLVDRLLASPRYGEHMTRSWLDAVRYADSHGYHIDSQRDLWPYRDWLIEAFNRNKRFDEFTREQLAGDMLPEASRDQKIASGYIRCNLSTGEGGAIEAEYRAKYAFDRVETTGTIWLGLTLVCARCHSHKYDPITQKEYYGLYAIFNNLDEPVMDGNKPNPDPFLKLPSQEQQERLDWLKARLSEGQAKVAGAVPELDQAQTAWMKRWHERFRADWATLPPVKVGSVKTNGAQLKTVADGAVLAEGANPEQDVFELTLGPKPGTLTGLRLEALPHESLPHKRSGRGEDGRFVLSEFEAELILPQGEGKPDQAQKLKFTRTLADVAEKDREPEKAVDGKAGTGWALPAEAAGEPHTALFVLAEPTGVPAGAQLRVRLRFEGEQHGRALGHFRVAAAQGPELTRWLHPPKIEPWQVIGPFKTDGLQAGFNTAYSPEQEVDLKKSYPGVREDIKWNARADLEDGRSHVLVDALHGVHGAYYLTRTIEAT
;
A
#
# COMPACT_ATOMS: atom_id res chain seq x y z
N LEU A 1 -68.69 -7.00 13.63
CA LEU A 1 -67.81 -5.81 13.68
C LEU A 1 -66.33 -6.22 13.67
N ILE A 2 -65.90 -7.11 14.56
CA ILE A 2 -64.49 -7.59 14.64
C ILE A 2 -63.85 -7.99 13.31
N ARG A 3 -64.53 -8.77 12.45
CA ARG A 3 -63.99 -9.15 11.15
C ARG A 3 -63.62 -7.96 10.26
N ARG A 4 -64.45 -6.90 10.26
CA ARG A 4 -64.18 -5.70 9.45
C ARG A 4 -63.01 -4.92 10.02
N ALA A 5 -62.99 -4.71 11.34
CA ALA A 5 -61.91 -3.98 12.01
C ALA A 5 -60.55 -4.68 11.83
N ALA A 6 -60.50 -6.01 11.98
CA ALA A 6 -59.26 -6.77 11.77
C ALA A 6 -58.77 -6.70 10.31
N LEU A 7 -59.66 -6.90 9.33
CA LEU A 7 -59.27 -6.79 7.92
C LEU A 7 -58.81 -5.39 7.53
N ASP A 8 -59.44 -4.35 8.08
CA ASP A 8 -59.11 -2.95 7.79
C ASP A 8 -57.81 -2.49 8.46
N LEU A 9 -57.60 -2.87 9.73
CA LEU A 9 -56.43 -2.42 10.49
C LEU A 9 -55.21 -3.30 10.27
N THR A 10 -55.37 -4.62 10.13
CA THR A 10 -54.24 -5.56 10.06
C THR A 10 -54.15 -6.32 8.75
N GLY A 11 -55.12 -6.16 7.84
CA GLY A 11 -55.16 -6.90 6.57
C GLY A 11 -55.45 -8.39 6.70
N LEU A 12 -55.74 -8.88 7.92
CA LEU A 12 -55.88 -10.29 8.25
C LEU A 12 -57.24 -10.55 8.89
N PRO A 13 -57.87 -11.72 8.62
CA PRO A 13 -59.05 -12.12 9.37
C PRO A 13 -58.69 -12.38 10.84
N PRO A 14 -59.61 -12.09 11.80
CA PRO A 14 -59.39 -12.44 13.20
C PRO A 14 -59.41 -13.96 13.38
N THR A 15 -58.73 -14.49 14.40
CA THR A 15 -58.83 -15.92 14.73
C THR A 15 -60.21 -16.24 15.33
N VAL A 16 -60.57 -17.53 15.37
CA VAL A 16 -61.84 -17.97 15.96
C VAL A 16 -61.89 -17.59 17.44
N GLU A 17 -60.78 -17.75 18.15
CA GLU A 17 -60.64 -17.42 19.56
C GLU A 17 -60.84 -15.91 19.81
N GLU A 18 -60.31 -15.06 18.93
CA GLU A 18 -60.51 -13.61 19.02
C GLU A 18 -61.96 -13.20 18.77
N VAL A 19 -62.65 -13.90 17.85
CA VAL A 19 -64.08 -13.70 17.59
C VAL A 19 -64.90 -14.10 18.81
N ASP A 20 -64.66 -15.29 19.36
CA ASP A 20 -65.39 -15.79 20.52
C ASP A 20 -65.18 -14.89 21.74
N ALA A 21 -63.94 -14.46 21.99
CA ALA A 21 -63.61 -13.52 23.06
C ALA A 21 -64.37 -12.20 22.91
N PHE A 22 -64.40 -11.63 21.69
CA PHE A 22 -65.12 -10.37 21.42
C PHE A 22 -66.64 -10.51 21.56
N LEU A 23 -67.24 -11.65 21.18
CA LEU A 23 -68.68 -11.89 21.33
C LEU A 23 -69.08 -12.13 22.79
N ALA A 24 -68.17 -12.71 23.57
CA ALA A 24 -68.36 -12.94 24.99
C ALA A 24 -68.22 -11.66 25.83
N ASP A 25 -67.41 -10.70 25.39
CA ASP A 25 -67.20 -9.43 26.08
C ASP A 25 -68.50 -8.60 26.17
N LYS A 26 -68.87 -8.19 27.39
CA LYS A 26 -70.06 -7.39 27.70
C LYS A 26 -69.73 -5.97 28.13
N ASP A 27 -68.44 -5.62 28.13
CA ASP A 27 -68.00 -4.27 28.41
C ASP A 27 -68.55 -3.31 27.33
N PRO A 28 -69.13 -2.15 27.71
CA PRO A 28 -69.56 -1.15 26.73
C PRO A 28 -68.44 -0.64 25.82
N GLU A 29 -67.17 -0.77 26.22
CA GLU A 29 -65.97 -0.38 25.45
C GLU A 29 -65.28 -1.57 24.75
N ALA A 30 -65.94 -2.72 24.62
CA ALA A 30 -65.35 -3.92 24.02
C ALA A 30 -64.84 -3.68 22.59
N TYR A 31 -65.50 -2.82 21.81
CA TYR A 31 -65.10 -2.49 20.45
C TYR A 31 -63.85 -1.60 20.42
N GLU A 32 -63.78 -0.61 21.28
CA GLU A 32 -62.68 0.33 21.44
C GLU A 32 -61.43 -0.42 21.91
N LYS A 33 -61.56 -1.32 22.90
CA LYS A 33 -60.47 -2.21 23.34
C LYS A 33 -59.98 -3.14 22.23
N LEU A 34 -60.91 -3.64 21.39
CA LEU A 34 -60.53 -4.41 20.21
C LEU A 34 -59.72 -3.57 19.22
N VAL A 35 -60.17 -2.35 18.92
CA VAL A 35 -59.47 -1.43 18.01
C VAL A 35 -58.08 -1.10 18.53
N ASP A 36 -57.94 -0.76 19.82
CA ASP A 36 -56.65 -0.48 20.45
C ASP A 36 -55.69 -1.67 20.33
N ARG A 37 -56.19 -2.89 20.56
CA ARG A 37 -55.40 -4.12 20.40
C ARG A 37 -54.95 -4.34 18.95
N LEU A 38 -55.82 -4.05 17.98
CA LEU A 38 -55.49 -4.19 16.56
C LEU A 38 -54.47 -3.13 16.11
N LEU A 39 -54.60 -1.88 16.57
CA LEU A 39 -53.63 -0.80 16.32
C LEU A 39 -52.27 -1.07 16.97
N ALA A 40 -52.25 -1.71 18.14
CA ALA A 40 -51.02 -2.12 18.83
C ALA A 40 -50.36 -3.36 18.21
N SER A 41 -51.01 -4.05 17.27
CA SER A 41 -50.45 -5.22 16.59
C SER A 41 -49.38 -4.81 15.58
N PRO A 42 -48.23 -5.50 15.50
CA PRO A 42 -47.23 -5.21 14.47
C PRO A 42 -47.77 -5.39 13.04
N ARG A 43 -48.87 -6.16 12.88
CA ARG A 43 -49.58 -6.32 11.60
C ARG A 43 -50.23 -5.02 11.11
N TYR A 44 -50.52 -4.07 12.00
CA TYR A 44 -51.04 -2.77 11.62
C TYR A 44 -50.06 -2.01 10.73
N GLY A 45 -48.80 -1.88 11.17
CA GLY A 45 -47.75 -1.23 10.39
C GLY A 45 -47.47 -1.94 9.07
N GLU A 46 -47.48 -3.28 9.05
CA GLU A 46 -47.35 -4.06 7.80
C GLU A 46 -48.48 -3.72 6.80
N HIS A 47 -49.72 -3.67 7.28
CA HIS A 47 -50.89 -3.39 6.43
C HIS A 47 -50.89 -1.96 5.91
N MET A 48 -50.66 -0.98 6.79
CA MET A 48 -50.58 0.44 6.43
C MET A 48 -49.45 0.72 5.44
N THR A 49 -48.30 0.08 5.64
CA THR A 49 -47.14 0.25 4.78
C THR A 49 -47.42 -0.18 3.35
N ARG A 50 -48.20 -1.25 3.13
CA ARG A 50 -48.50 -1.73 1.77
C ARG A 50 -49.06 -0.63 0.86
N SER A 51 -50.05 0.12 1.33
CA SER A 51 -50.62 1.22 0.56
C SER A 51 -49.66 2.41 0.42
N TRP A 52 -48.80 2.64 1.40
CA TRP A 52 -47.78 3.67 1.33
C TRP A 52 -46.68 3.34 0.30
N LEU A 53 -46.24 2.07 0.23
CA LEU A 53 -45.26 1.60 -0.74
C LEU A 53 -45.75 1.79 -2.18
N ASP A 54 -47.03 1.48 -2.43
CA ASP A 54 -47.67 1.72 -3.73
C ASP A 54 -47.61 3.22 -4.08
N ALA A 55 -47.96 4.09 -3.12
CA ALA A 55 -47.97 5.53 -3.32
C ALA A 55 -46.56 6.05 -3.68
N VAL A 56 -45.53 5.65 -2.92
CA VAL A 56 -44.16 6.14 -3.12
C VAL A 56 -43.42 5.46 -4.28
N ARG A 57 -44.06 4.52 -4.99
CA ARG A 57 -43.51 3.74 -6.12
C ARG A 57 -42.33 2.88 -5.70
N TYR A 58 -42.42 2.29 -4.52
CA TYR A 58 -41.39 1.40 -4.02
C TYR A 58 -41.24 0.17 -4.93
N ALA A 59 -39.99 -0.21 -5.19
CA ALA A 59 -39.62 -1.46 -5.82
C ALA A 59 -38.20 -1.84 -5.41
N ASP A 60 -37.90 -3.14 -5.28
CA ASP A 60 -36.54 -3.67 -5.12
C ASP A 60 -35.87 -3.91 -6.49
N SER A 61 -36.25 -3.12 -7.49
CA SER A 61 -35.65 -3.09 -8.83
C SER A 61 -35.60 -1.69 -9.44
N HIS A 62 -34.69 -1.47 -10.40
CA HIS A 62 -34.49 -0.18 -11.08
C HIS A 62 -35.55 0.16 -12.13
N GLY A 63 -36.06 -0.87 -12.81
CA GLY A 63 -36.98 -0.79 -13.94
C GLY A 63 -36.43 -0.09 -15.19
N TYR A 64 -37.22 0.79 -15.83
CA TYR A 64 -37.01 1.32 -17.19
C TYR A 64 -36.67 0.26 -18.25
N HIS A 65 -35.38 0.02 -18.49
CA HIS A 65 -34.86 -0.82 -19.57
C HIS A 65 -34.39 -2.20 -19.07
N ILE A 66 -33.86 -2.27 -17.84
CA ILE A 66 -33.37 -3.48 -17.20
C ILE A 66 -33.87 -3.47 -15.76
N ASP A 67 -34.62 -4.50 -15.40
CA ASP A 67 -35.17 -4.69 -14.06
C ASP A 67 -34.09 -5.26 -13.10
N SER A 68 -32.95 -4.57 -13.02
CA SER A 68 -31.83 -4.91 -12.14
C SER A 68 -32.26 -4.74 -10.68
N GLN A 69 -31.82 -5.65 -9.82
CA GLN A 69 -32.10 -5.61 -8.38
C GLN A 69 -31.53 -4.34 -7.74
N ARG A 70 -32.27 -3.74 -6.79
CA ARG A 70 -31.76 -2.75 -5.82
C ARG A 70 -32.25 -3.10 -4.42
N ASP A 71 -31.47 -2.76 -3.40
CA ASP A 71 -31.79 -3.10 -2.01
C ASP A 71 -32.45 -1.90 -1.31
N LEU A 72 -33.76 -1.73 -1.51
CA LEU A 72 -34.53 -0.63 -0.90
C LEU A 72 -35.36 -1.08 0.30
N TRP A 73 -35.42 -2.38 0.57
CA TRP A 73 -36.09 -2.99 1.73
C TRP A 73 -35.85 -2.32 3.10
N PRO A 74 -34.69 -1.69 3.42
CA PRO A 74 -34.55 -0.99 4.69
C PRO A 74 -35.54 0.19 4.83
N TYR A 75 -35.88 0.86 3.72
CA TYR A 75 -36.90 1.91 3.72
C TYR A 75 -38.30 1.35 3.97
N ARG A 76 -38.62 0.18 3.40
CA ARG A 76 -39.87 -0.54 3.70
C ARG A 76 -39.96 -0.87 5.19
N ASP A 77 -38.90 -1.44 5.76
CA ASP A 77 -38.90 -1.82 7.17
C ASP A 77 -38.99 -0.59 8.08
N TRP A 78 -38.34 0.52 7.68
CA TRP A 78 -38.51 1.81 8.36
C TRP A 78 -39.97 2.31 8.34
N LEU A 79 -40.69 2.17 7.22
CA LEU A 79 -42.10 2.55 7.12
C LEU A 79 -42.98 1.73 8.08
N ILE A 80 -42.80 0.40 8.09
CA ILE A 80 -43.53 -0.51 9.00
C ILE A 80 -43.35 -0.06 10.44
N GLU A 81 -42.10 0.20 10.83
CA GLU A 81 -41.76 0.66 12.16
C GLU A 81 -42.28 2.06 12.46
N ALA A 82 -42.30 2.98 11.49
CA ALA A 82 -42.85 4.32 11.67
C ALA A 82 -44.36 4.28 11.96
N PHE A 83 -45.12 3.44 11.25
CA PHE A 83 -46.55 3.23 11.51
C PHE A 83 -46.78 2.55 12.86
N ASN A 84 -46.05 1.47 13.18
CA ASN A 84 -46.18 0.76 14.45
C ASN A 84 -45.83 1.62 15.67
N ARG A 85 -44.88 2.54 15.53
CA ARG A 85 -44.52 3.51 16.59
C ARG A 85 -45.45 4.73 16.63
N ASN A 86 -46.48 4.78 15.78
CA ASN A 86 -47.36 5.93 15.63
C ASN A 86 -46.57 7.24 15.49
N LYS A 87 -45.54 7.24 14.63
CA LYS A 87 -44.67 8.39 14.42
C LYS A 87 -45.52 9.60 14.01
N ARG A 88 -45.24 10.76 14.61
CA ARG A 88 -45.98 11.98 14.29
C ARG A 88 -45.83 12.30 12.81
N PHE A 89 -46.93 12.70 12.17
CA PHE A 89 -46.96 12.91 10.72
C PHE A 89 -45.99 14.00 10.23
N ASP A 90 -45.72 15.02 11.05
CA ASP A 90 -44.71 16.05 10.76
C ASP A 90 -43.29 15.49 10.74
N GLU A 91 -42.94 14.62 11.68
CA GLU A 91 -41.65 13.93 11.71
C GLU A 91 -41.52 12.92 10.58
N PHE A 92 -42.57 12.12 10.36
CA PHE A 92 -42.65 11.16 9.26
C PHE A 92 -42.47 11.83 7.88
N THR A 93 -43.04 13.02 7.70
CA THR A 93 -42.90 13.82 6.48
C THR A 93 -41.47 14.38 6.35
N ARG A 94 -40.95 14.99 7.41
CA ARG A 94 -39.62 15.62 7.39
C ARG A 94 -38.51 14.59 7.13
N GLU A 95 -38.58 13.43 7.78
CA GLU A 95 -37.59 12.37 7.62
C GLU A 95 -37.58 11.79 6.20
N GLN A 96 -38.74 11.65 5.55
CA GLN A 96 -38.81 11.18 4.15
C GLN A 96 -38.31 12.21 3.13
N LEU A 97 -38.63 13.49 3.34
CA LEU A 97 -38.27 14.54 2.37
C LEU A 97 -36.82 15.01 2.50
N ALA A 98 -36.25 14.98 3.71
CA ALA A 98 -34.96 15.60 4.00
C ALA A 98 -34.24 14.97 5.22
N GLY A 99 -34.47 13.69 5.51
CA GLY A 99 -33.93 13.02 6.70
C GLY A 99 -32.39 12.99 6.74
N ASP A 100 -31.74 12.85 5.59
CA ASP A 100 -30.29 12.91 5.41
C ASP A 100 -29.71 14.32 5.60
N MET A 101 -30.53 15.36 5.40
CA MET A 101 -30.16 16.77 5.60
C MET A 101 -30.35 17.26 7.05
N LEU A 102 -30.84 16.42 7.95
CA LEU A 102 -30.98 16.79 9.37
C LEU A 102 -29.59 16.89 10.04
N PRO A 103 -29.41 17.85 10.98
CA PRO A 103 -28.20 17.90 11.79
C PRO A 103 -28.00 16.59 12.55
N GLU A 104 -26.80 16.01 12.46
CA GLU A 104 -26.47 14.71 13.08
C GLU A 104 -27.48 13.60 12.73
N ALA A 105 -27.95 13.57 11.46
CA ALA A 105 -28.95 12.63 10.99
C ALA A 105 -28.64 11.17 11.39
N SER A 106 -29.58 10.57 12.11
CA SER A 106 -29.49 9.18 12.53
C SER A 106 -29.54 8.22 11.34
N ARG A 107 -29.15 6.96 11.55
CA ARG A 107 -29.25 5.92 10.51
C ARG A 107 -30.68 5.79 9.99
N ASP A 108 -31.67 5.77 10.88
CA ASP A 108 -33.08 5.64 10.52
C ASP A 108 -33.57 6.84 9.71
N GLN A 109 -33.11 8.06 10.03
CA GLN A 109 -33.45 9.27 9.28
C GLN A 109 -32.85 9.27 7.87
N LYS A 110 -31.63 8.76 7.71
CA LYS A 110 -31.01 8.56 6.39
C LYS A 110 -31.66 7.44 5.58
N ILE A 111 -32.22 6.42 6.24
CA ILE A 111 -33.01 5.39 5.57
C ILE A 111 -34.34 5.99 5.09
N ALA A 112 -34.99 6.83 5.90
CA ALA A 112 -36.25 7.47 5.57
C ALA A 112 -36.19 8.32 4.29
N SER A 113 -35.09 9.05 4.07
CA SER A 113 -34.85 9.82 2.84
C SER A 113 -34.76 8.96 1.56
N GLY A 114 -34.76 7.63 1.70
CA GLY A 114 -34.93 6.69 0.59
C GLY A 114 -36.19 6.94 -0.25
N TYR A 115 -37.22 7.61 0.30
CA TYR A 115 -38.37 8.09 -0.45
C TYR A 115 -37.99 8.83 -1.75
N ILE A 116 -37.00 9.73 -1.68
CA ILE A 116 -36.56 10.55 -2.82
C ILE A 116 -35.91 9.70 -3.93
N ARG A 117 -35.51 8.47 -3.59
CA ARG A 117 -34.81 7.50 -4.43
C ARG A 117 -35.70 6.35 -4.91
N CYS A 118 -36.99 6.35 -4.58
CA CYS A 118 -37.94 5.31 -5.04
C CYS A 118 -38.21 5.37 -6.55
N ASN A 119 -37.92 6.50 -7.22
CA ASN A 119 -38.11 6.63 -8.67
C ASN A 119 -37.34 5.55 -9.46
N LEU A 120 -37.82 5.25 -10.66
CA LEU A 120 -37.12 4.38 -11.59
C LEU A 120 -35.78 5.01 -12.02
N SER A 121 -34.77 4.18 -12.29
CA SER A 121 -33.44 4.61 -12.77
C SER A 121 -33.02 3.87 -14.04
N THR A 122 -32.07 4.45 -14.80
CA THR A 122 -31.58 3.82 -16.03
C THR A 122 -30.06 3.68 -16.07
N GLY A 123 -29.63 2.59 -16.68
CA GLY A 123 -28.26 2.30 -17.09
C GLY A 123 -28.16 2.08 -18.61
N GLU A 124 -29.20 2.48 -19.35
CA GLU A 124 -29.35 2.16 -20.77
C GLU A 124 -28.30 2.87 -21.63
N GLY A 125 -27.61 2.10 -22.47
CA GLY A 125 -26.72 2.66 -23.49
C GLY A 125 -27.51 3.53 -24.47
N GLY A 126 -27.12 4.80 -24.61
CA GLY A 126 -27.80 5.75 -25.49
C GLY A 126 -28.85 6.64 -24.81
N ALA A 127 -29.10 6.45 -23.51
CA ALA A 127 -29.90 7.39 -22.73
C ALA A 127 -29.27 8.79 -22.72
N ILE A 128 -30.11 9.83 -22.85
CA ILE A 128 -29.67 11.23 -22.75
C ILE A 128 -29.75 11.65 -21.29
N GLU A 129 -28.61 11.82 -20.63
CA GLU A 129 -28.57 12.17 -19.20
C GLU A 129 -29.37 13.44 -18.85
N ALA A 130 -29.31 14.46 -19.69
CA ALA A 130 -30.06 15.70 -19.46
C ALA A 130 -31.59 15.46 -19.43
N GLU A 131 -32.08 14.53 -20.24
CA GLU A 131 -33.49 14.15 -20.28
C GLU A 131 -33.89 13.40 -19.01
N TYR A 132 -33.08 12.42 -18.59
CA TYR A 132 -33.36 11.63 -17.39
C TYR A 132 -33.24 12.44 -16.10
N ARG A 133 -32.28 13.35 -16.02
CA ARG A 133 -32.20 14.31 -14.90
C ARG A 133 -33.50 15.09 -14.75
N ALA A 134 -34.06 15.57 -15.86
CA ALA A 134 -35.34 16.27 -15.85
C ALA A 134 -36.50 15.34 -15.47
N LYS A 135 -36.56 14.12 -16.03
CA LYS A 135 -37.58 13.12 -15.69
C LYS A 135 -37.61 12.79 -14.20
N TYR A 136 -36.45 12.60 -13.56
CA TYR A 136 -36.37 12.28 -12.13
C TYR A 136 -36.86 13.43 -11.26
N ALA A 137 -36.47 14.66 -11.58
CA ALA A 137 -36.96 15.82 -10.85
C ALA A 137 -38.47 16.04 -11.05
N PHE A 138 -39.01 15.83 -12.26
CA PHE A 138 -40.46 15.88 -12.48
C PHE A 138 -41.21 14.83 -11.68
N ASP A 139 -40.72 13.59 -11.69
CA ASP A 139 -41.29 12.47 -10.96
C ASP A 139 -41.35 12.74 -9.43
N ARG A 140 -40.30 13.35 -8.87
CA ARG A 140 -40.27 13.75 -7.45
C ARG A 140 -41.25 14.86 -7.12
N VAL A 141 -41.35 15.89 -7.95
CA VAL A 141 -42.32 16.99 -7.77
C VAL A 141 -43.75 16.45 -7.79
N GLU A 142 -44.06 15.64 -8.80
CA GLU A 142 -45.43 15.15 -9.03
C GLU A 142 -45.88 14.18 -7.95
N THR A 143 -44.97 13.31 -7.48
CA THR A 143 -45.32 12.39 -6.40
C THR A 143 -45.37 13.08 -5.05
N THR A 144 -44.50 14.06 -4.79
CA THR A 144 -44.62 14.88 -3.58
C THR A 144 -45.97 15.61 -3.55
N GLY A 145 -46.35 16.23 -4.68
CA GLY A 145 -47.65 16.90 -4.80
C GLY A 145 -48.84 15.96 -4.59
N THR A 146 -48.78 14.77 -5.19
CA THR A 146 -49.86 13.79 -5.09
C THR A 146 -50.02 13.26 -3.67
N ILE A 147 -48.93 12.87 -3.01
CA ILE A 147 -49.01 12.17 -1.72
C ILE A 147 -49.17 13.14 -0.54
N TRP A 148 -48.47 14.28 -0.53
CA TRP A 148 -48.49 15.19 0.62
C TRP A 148 -49.48 16.33 0.47
N LEU A 149 -49.71 16.82 -0.75
CA LEU A 149 -50.62 17.94 -0.98
C LEU A 149 -52.01 17.49 -1.45
N GLY A 150 -52.15 16.25 -1.92
CA GLY A 150 -53.37 15.78 -2.57
C GLY A 150 -53.64 16.49 -3.90
N LEU A 151 -52.60 16.99 -4.57
CA LEU A 151 -52.71 17.81 -5.79
C LEU A 151 -52.00 17.15 -6.97
N THR A 152 -52.63 17.19 -8.14
CA THR A 152 -52.01 16.74 -9.40
C THR A 152 -51.18 17.86 -10.03
N LEU A 153 -49.88 17.88 -9.79
CA LEU A 153 -49.01 18.95 -10.30
C LEU A 153 -48.62 18.80 -11.79
N VAL A 154 -48.92 17.66 -12.41
CA VAL A 154 -48.44 17.31 -13.77
C VAL A 154 -48.84 18.32 -14.85
N CYS A 155 -50.03 18.92 -14.79
CA CYS A 155 -50.45 19.93 -15.77
C CYS A 155 -49.56 21.16 -15.71
N ALA A 156 -49.10 21.52 -14.50
CA ALA A 156 -48.27 22.70 -14.25
C ALA A 156 -46.89 22.62 -14.92
N ARG A 157 -46.47 21.42 -15.38
CA ARG A 157 -45.24 21.18 -16.12
C ARG A 157 -45.19 21.99 -17.42
N CYS A 158 -46.26 21.98 -18.20
CA CYS A 158 -46.28 22.59 -19.54
C CYS A 158 -46.95 23.97 -19.57
N HIS A 159 -47.90 24.23 -18.67
CA HIS A 159 -48.64 25.50 -18.56
C HIS A 159 -49.15 25.65 -17.13
N SER A 160 -49.55 26.84 -16.66
CA SER A 160 -50.18 26.96 -15.34
C SER A 160 -51.36 25.99 -15.18
N HIS A 161 -51.52 25.41 -14.00
CA HIS A 161 -52.49 24.36 -13.75
C HIS A 161 -53.92 24.81 -14.12
N LYS A 162 -54.70 23.89 -14.73
CA LYS A 162 -55.98 24.24 -15.37
C LYS A 162 -57.06 24.65 -14.37
N TYR A 163 -57.10 24.01 -13.21
CA TYR A 163 -58.17 24.16 -12.22
C TYR A 163 -57.65 24.78 -10.91
N ASP A 164 -56.57 24.23 -10.36
CA ASP A 164 -55.90 24.79 -9.18
C ASP A 164 -55.05 26.05 -9.48
N PRO A 165 -54.94 26.98 -8.53
CA PRO A 165 -54.18 28.23 -8.68
C PRO A 165 -52.68 28.02 -8.53
N ILE A 166 -52.10 27.12 -9.35
CA ILE A 166 -50.68 26.77 -9.36
C ILE A 166 -50.10 27.24 -10.68
N THR A 167 -49.22 28.22 -10.62
CA THR A 167 -48.53 28.73 -11.80
C THR A 167 -47.43 27.77 -12.25
N GLN A 168 -47.11 27.78 -13.55
CA GLN A 168 -45.94 27.05 -14.05
C GLN A 168 -44.64 27.49 -13.34
N LYS A 169 -44.54 28.77 -12.97
CA LYS A 169 -43.39 29.30 -12.22
C LYS A 169 -43.25 28.62 -10.85
N GLU A 170 -44.34 28.40 -10.12
CA GLU A 170 -44.32 27.71 -8.83
C GLU A 170 -43.95 26.23 -9.00
N TYR A 171 -44.46 25.55 -10.03
CA TYR A 171 -44.07 24.18 -10.36
C TYR A 171 -42.55 24.05 -10.56
N TYR A 172 -41.96 24.93 -11.38
CA TYR A 172 -40.51 24.91 -11.58
C TYR A 172 -39.71 25.40 -10.37
N GLY A 173 -40.34 26.12 -9.44
CA GLY A 173 -39.79 26.41 -8.12
C GLY A 173 -39.65 25.15 -7.26
N LEU A 174 -40.68 24.29 -7.23
CA LEU A 174 -40.60 22.98 -6.58
C LEU A 174 -39.61 22.04 -7.29
N TYR A 175 -39.58 22.06 -8.62
CA TYR A 175 -38.60 21.31 -9.42
C TYR A 175 -37.17 21.64 -9.00
N ALA A 176 -36.85 22.91 -8.76
CA ALA A 176 -35.51 23.32 -8.37
C ALA A 176 -35.05 22.69 -7.04
N ILE A 177 -35.98 22.41 -6.12
CA ILE A 177 -35.67 21.73 -4.84
C ILE A 177 -35.21 20.28 -5.10
N PHE A 178 -35.91 19.56 -5.98
CA PHE A 178 -35.62 18.14 -6.26
C PHE A 178 -34.53 17.94 -7.33
N ASN A 179 -34.16 18.98 -8.06
CA ASN A 179 -33.09 18.97 -9.06
C ASN A 179 -31.74 19.41 -8.47
N ASN A 180 -31.45 18.99 -7.24
CA ASN A 180 -30.22 19.33 -6.50
C ASN A 180 -29.66 18.14 -5.73
N LEU A 181 -29.71 16.94 -6.33
CA LEU A 181 -29.21 15.70 -5.72
C LEU A 181 -27.84 15.34 -6.29
N ASP A 182 -26.95 14.84 -5.42
CA ASP A 182 -25.58 14.41 -5.77
C ASP A 182 -25.53 13.01 -6.43
N GLU A 183 -26.68 12.46 -6.80
CA GLU A 183 -26.73 11.17 -7.46
C GLU A 183 -26.29 11.24 -8.93
N PRO A 184 -25.57 10.24 -9.44
CA PRO A 184 -25.40 10.06 -10.87
C PRO A 184 -26.77 9.85 -11.53
N VAL A 185 -26.98 10.46 -12.68
CA VAL A 185 -28.21 10.26 -13.47
C VAL A 185 -28.30 8.82 -13.96
N MET A 186 -27.15 8.21 -14.30
CA MET A 186 -27.07 6.84 -14.76
C MET A 186 -26.74 5.91 -13.60
N ASP A 187 -27.52 4.85 -13.40
CA ASP A 187 -27.27 3.85 -12.35
C ASP A 187 -26.09 2.90 -12.69
N GLY A 188 -25.67 2.89 -13.96
CA GLY A 188 -24.58 2.06 -14.47
C GLY A 188 -24.85 0.56 -14.36
N ASN A 189 -26.12 0.14 -14.28
CA ASN A 189 -26.56 -1.22 -14.01
C ASN A 189 -25.97 -1.82 -12.71
N LYS A 190 -25.58 -0.95 -11.76
CA LYS A 190 -25.13 -1.38 -10.43
C LYS A 190 -26.34 -1.68 -9.57
N PRO A 191 -26.31 -2.71 -8.69
CA PRO A 191 -27.46 -2.99 -7.82
C PRO A 191 -27.86 -1.79 -6.95
N ASN A 192 -26.88 -1.14 -6.31
CA ASN A 192 -27.10 0.04 -5.48
C ASN A 192 -26.21 1.19 -5.99
N PRO A 193 -26.71 2.10 -6.85
CA PRO A 193 -25.92 3.21 -7.37
C PRO A 193 -25.67 4.26 -6.29
N ASP A 194 -24.51 4.91 -6.36
CA ASP A 194 -24.10 5.95 -5.41
C ASP A 194 -25.10 7.13 -5.39
N PRO A 195 -25.18 7.88 -4.26
CA PRO A 195 -24.71 7.47 -2.93
C PRO A 195 -25.57 6.32 -2.38
N PHE A 196 -24.95 5.40 -1.63
CA PHE A 196 -25.65 4.34 -0.90
C PHE A 196 -25.20 4.28 0.57
N LEU A 197 -26.08 3.77 1.43
CA LEU A 197 -25.81 3.60 2.85
C LEU A 197 -25.42 2.14 3.14
N LYS A 198 -24.26 1.92 3.77
CA LYS A 198 -23.91 0.61 4.29
C LYS A 198 -24.67 0.36 5.59
N LEU A 199 -25.44 -0.73 5.61
CA LEU A 199 -26.27 -1.12 6.75
C LEU A 199 -25.76 -2.46 7.31
N PRO A 200 -24.62 -2.49 8.02
CA PRO A 200 -24.15 -3.71 8.64
C PRO A 200 -25.16 -4.18 9.68
N SER A 201 -25.33 -5.50 9.80
CA SER A 201 -26.01 -6.10 10.94
C SER A 201 -25.29 -5.76 12.24
N GLN A 202 -25.95 -5.94 13.39
CA GLN A 202 -25.31 -5.73 14.69
C GLN A 202 -24.04 -6.58 14.82
N GLU A 203 -24.11 -7.87 14.44
CA GLU A 203 -22.96 -8.77 14.44
C GLU A 203 -21.81 -8.26 13.56
N GLN A 204 -22.14 -7.77 12.36
CA GLN A 204 -21.14 -7.20 11.45
C GLN A 204 -20.51 -5.92 12.03
N GLN A 205 -21.31 -5.08 12.70
CA GLN A 205 -20.84 -3.86 13.33
C GLN A 205 -19.90 -4.17 14.50
N GLU A 206 -20.29 -5.08 15.40
CA GLU A 206 -19.46 -5.54 16.51
C GLU A 206 -18.13 -6.13 16.00
N ARG A 207 -18.18 -6.91 14.92
CA ARG A 207 -16.98 -7.45 14.28
C ARG A 207 -16.09 -6.36 13.68
N LEU A 208 -16.67 -5.36 13.02
CA LEU A 208 -15.92 -4.23 12.46
C LEU A 208 -15.22 -3.43 13.56
N ASP A 209 -15.91 -3.18 14.67
CA ASP A 209 -15.36 -2.43 15.79
C ASP A 209 -14.24 -3.21 16.49
N TRP A 210 -14.40 -4.52 16.64
CA TRP A 210 -13.33 -5.41 17.11
C TRP A 210 -12.10 -5.38 16.18
N LEU A 211 -12.30 -5.49 14.86
CA LEU A 211 -11.21 -5.45 13.87
C LEU A 211 -10.47 -4.11 13.90
N LYS A 212 -11.18 -2.99 13.99
CA LYS A 212 -10.57 -1.64 14.09
C LYS A 212 -9.73 -1.51 15.36
N ALA A 213 -10.23 -2.00 16.49
CA ALA A 213 -9.48 -1.98 17.74
C ALA A 213 -8.18 -2.80 17.63
N ARG A 214 -8.24 -4.01 17.05
CA ARG A 214 -7.06 -4.85 16.84
C ARG A 214 -6.06 -4.27 15.85
N LEU A 215 -6.54 -3.63 14.78
CA LEU A 215 -5.67 -2.94 13.84
C LEU A 215 -4.91 -1.80 14.52
N SER A 216 -5.62 -0.96 15.30
CA SER A 216 -5.02 0.14 16.04
C SER A 216 -3.99 -0.36 17.06
N GLU A 217 -4.30 -1.43 17.80
CA GLU A 217 -3.38 -2.05 18.76
C GLU A 217 -2.13 -2.60 18.07
N GLY A 218 -2.30 -3.32 16.96
CA GLY A 218 -1.20 -3.88 16.18
C GLY A 218 -0.29 -2.79 15.59
N GLN A 219 -0.87 -1.74 15.03
CA GLN A 219 -0.12 -0.59 14.50
C GLN A 219 0.67 0.11 15.59
N ALA A 220 0.10 0.29 16.78
CA ALA A 220 0.81 0.88 17.92
C ALA A 220 1.99 0.01 18.37
N LYS A 221 1.86 -1.33 18.36
CA LYS A 221 2.96 -2.25 18.67
C LYS A 221 4.07 -2.21 17.63
N VAL A 222 3.74 -2.17 16.34
CA VAL A 222 4.71 -2.09 15.24
C VAL A 222 5.46 -0.75 15.24
N ALA A 223 4.77 0.35 15.55
CA ALA A 223 5.37 1.67 15.62
C ALA A 223 6.12 1.93 16.95
N GLY A 224 5.89 1.11 17.97
CA GLY A 224 6.51 1.24 19.28
C GLY A 224 7.99 0.86 19.28
N ALA A 225 8.73 1.40 20.24
CA ALA A 225 10.11 0.97 20.47
C ALA A 225 10.13 -0.48 20.96
N VAL A 226 11.15 -1.24 20.52
CA VAL A 226 11.40 -2.62 20.95
C VAL A 226 12.79 -2.63 21.58
N PRO A 227 12.94 -2.22 22.87
CA PRO A 227 14.24 -1.92 23.46
C PRO A 227 15.24 -3.07 23.38
N GLU A 228 14.76 -4.32 23.48
CA GLU A 228 15.61 -5.51 23.35
C GLU A 228 16.18 -5.66 21.94
N LEU A 229 15.34 -5.44 20.91
CA LEU A 229 15.77 -5.45 19.52
C LEU A 229 16.72 -4.27 19.24
N ASP A 230 16.40 -3.08 19.74
CA ASP A 230 17.23 -1.89 19.56
C ASP A 230 18.61 -2.07 20.21
N GLN A 231 18.66 -2.66 21.41
CA GLN A 231 19.91 -3.00 22.09
C GLN A 231 20.68 -4.08 21.33
N ALA A 232 20.00 -5.14 20.88
CA ALA A 232 20.62 -6.22 20.10
C ALA A 232 21.20 -5.69 18.78
N GLN A 233 20.46 -4.82 18.08
CA GLN A 233 20.90 -4.15 16.86
C GLN A 233 22.10 -3.25 17.14
N THR A 234 22.06 -2.42 18.19
CA THR A 234 23.17 -1.54 18.56
C THR A 234 24.43 -2.36 18.87
N ALA A 235 24.30 -3.44 19.63
CA ALA A 235 25.41 -4.33 19.96
C ALA A 235 25.96 -5.04 18.72
N TRP A 236 25.07 -5.48 17.81
CA TRP A 236 25.46 -6.06 16.53
C TRP A 236 26.20 -5.05 15.65
N MET A 237 25.67 -3.83 15.50
CA MET A 237 26.30 -2.74 14.75
C MET A 237 27.68 -2.42 15.32
N LYS A 238 27.83 -2.31 16.65
CA LYS A 238 29.13 -2.04 17.27
C LYS A 238 30.16 -3.12 16.92
N ARG A 239 29.82 -4.39 17.11
CA ARG A 239 30.69 -5.53 16.74
C ARG A 239 31.02 -5.51 15.25
N TRP A 240 30.04 -5.18 14.41
CA TRP A 240 30.22 -5.06 12.97
C TRP A 240 31.22 -3.96 12.62
N HIS A 241 31.09 -2.75 13.18
CA HIS A 241 32.02 -1.65 12.93
C HIS A 241 33.44 -1.95 13.41
N GLU A 242 33.59 -2.54 14.60
CA GLU A 242 34.90 -2.90 15.17
C GLU A 242 35.64 -3.90 14.27
N ARG A 243 34.96 -4.97 13.84
CA ARG A 243 35.57 -5.97 12.96
C ARG A 243 35.78 -5.46 11.54
N PHE A 244 34.80 -4.75 10.97
CA PHE A 244 34.91 -4.18 9.63
C PHE A 244 36.13 -3.26 9.50
N ARG A 245 36.52 -2.54 10.57
CA ARG A 245 37.75 -1.73 10.57
C ARG A 245 39.03 -2.56 10.69
N ALA A 246 39.03 -3.63 11.48
CA ALA A 246 40.21 -4.45 11.77
C ALA A 246 40.67 -5.33 10.60
N ASP A 247 39.73 -5.75 9.74
CA ASP A 247 39.98 -6.75 8.70
C ASP A 247 40.45 -6.16 7.35
N TRP A 248 40.85 -4.88 7.32
CA TRP A 248 41.50 -4.25 6.16
C TRP A 248 43.01 -4.26 6.31
N ALA A 249 43.71 -4.90 5.36
CA ALA A 249 45.15 -4.83 5.26
C ALA A 249 45.55 -3.67 4.33
N THR A 250 46.22 -2.66 4.85
CA THR A 250 46.86 -1.63 4.00
C THR A 250 47.91 -2.30 3.13
N LEU A 251 47.88 -2.03 1.82
CA LEU A 251 48.82 -2.58 0.86
C LEU A 251 49.77 -1.48 0.38
N PRO A 252 50.93 -1.28 1.02
CA PRO A 252 51.91 -0.33 0.51
C PRO A 252 52.39 -0.81 -0.87
N PRO A 253 52.34 0.04 -1.91
CA PRO A 253 52.78 -0.36 -3.24
C PRO A 253 54.29 -0.57 -3.29
N VAL A 254 54.70 -1.67 -3.92
CA VAL A 254 56.10 -1.98 -4.21
C VAL A 254 56.60 -1.23 -5.45
N LYS A 255 55.69 -0.87 -6.34
CA LYS A 255 55.97 -0.04 -7.52
C LYS A 255 54.77 0.85 -7.80
N VAL A 256 55.05 2.11 -8.12
CA VAL A 256 54.05 3.10 -8.54
C VAL A 256 54.57 3.84 -9.77
N GLY A 257 53.70 4.21 -10.68
CA GLY A 257 54.04 5.10 -11.79
C GLY A 257 52.85 5.48 -12.64
N SER A 258 53.01 6.51 -13.46
CA SER A 258 52.10 6.77 -14.57
C SER A 258 52.48 5.89 -15.77
N VAL A 259 51.48 5.39 -16.49
CA VAL A 259 51.66 4.64 -17.76
C VAL A 259 52.00 5.60 -18.91
N LYS A 260 51.76 6.90 -18.76
CA LYS A 260 51.97 7.92 -19.80
C LYS A 260 53.41 8.44 -19.79
N THR A 261 54.03 8.56 -20.97
CA THR A 261 55.45 8.95 -21.14
C THR A 261 55.82 10.32 -20.55
N ASN A 262 54.84 11.19 -20.25
CA ASN A 262 54.99 12.47 -19.54
C ASN A 262 53.90 12.66 -18.46
N GLY A 263 53.51 11.57 -17.79
CA GLY A 263 52.47 11.61 -16.75
C GLY A 263 52.97 12.05 -15.38
N ALA A 264 52.09 11.94 -14.39
CA ALA A 264 52.40 12.29 -13.01
C ALA A 264 53.56 11.46 -12.45
N GLN A 265 54.36 12.10 -11.59
CA GLN A 265 55.37 11.41 -10.78
C GLN A 265 54.70 10.90 -9.50
N LEU A 266 54.64 9.58 -9.32
CA LEU A 266 54.04 8.96 -8.13
C LEU A 266 55.12 8.60 -7.12
N LYS A 267 54.90 8.93 -5.84
CA LYS A 267 55.77 8.56 -4.73
C LYS A 267 54.95 7.93 -3.62
N THR A 268 55.42 6.80 -3.10
CA THR A 268 54.86 6.23 -1.87
C THR A 268 55.32 7.06 -0.68
N VAL A 269 54.38 7.50 0.16
CA VAL A 269 54.61 8.30 1.38
C VAL A 269 54.28 7.48 2.63
N ALA A 270 54.24 8.13 3.80
CA ALA A 270 53.92 7.47 5.07
C ALA A 270 52.60 6.68 5.00
N ASP A 271 52.49 5.62 5.81
CA ASP A 271 51.31 4.75 5.91
C ASP A 271 50.88 4.06 4.59
N GLY A 272 51.79 3.95 3.63
CA GLY A 272 51.55 3.26 2.35
C GLY A 272 50.67 4.03 1.37
N ALA A 273 50.41 5.31 1.63
CA ALA A 273 49.71 6.18 0.69
C ALA A 273 50.63 6.59 -0.48
N VAL A 274 50.05 7.09 -1.56
CA VAL A 274 50.73 7.52 -2.78
C VAL A 274 50.39 8.98 -3.03
N LEU A 275 51.43 9.79 -3.22
CA LEU A 275 51.32 11.20 -3.61
C LEU A 275 51.76 11.34 -5.07
N ALA A 276 50.89 11.97 -5.85
CA ALA A 276 51.13 12.31 -7.24
C ALA A 276 51.61 13.76 -7.36
N GLU A 277 52.77 13.97 -7.95
CA GLU A 277 53.42 15.28 -8.15
C GLU A 277 53.81 15.50 -9.63
N GLY A 278 54.44 16.62 -9.93
CA GLY A 278 54.98 16.91 -11.27
C GLY A 278 53.89 17.19 -12.32
N ALA A 279 54.04 16.62 -13.53
CA ALA A 279 53.10 16.83 -14.63
C ALA A 279 51.66 16.39 -14.25
N ASN A 280 50.68 17.13 -14.75
CA ASN A 280 49.26 16.80 -14.62
C ASN A 280 48.62 16.84 -16.03
N PRO A 281 48.84 15.81 -16.86
CA PRO A 281 48.32 15.80 -18.21
C PRO A 281 46.79 15.78 -18.23
N GLU A 282 46.19 16.14 -19.37
CA GLU A 282 44.72 16.13 -19.53
C GLU A 282 44.08 14.78 -19.18
N GLN A 283 44.79 13.68 -19.49
CA GLN A 283 44.43 12.32 -19.12
C GLN A 283 45.64 11.57 -18.60
N ASP A 284 45.46 10.71 -17.61
CA ASP A 284 46.52 9.89 -17.02
C ASP A 284 46.00 8.51 -16.55
N VAL A 285 46.91 7.55 -16.41
CA VAL A 285 46.64 6.23 -15.83
C VAL A 285 47.74 5.94 -14.82
N PHE A 286 47.35 5.83 -13.55
CA PHE A 286 48.27 5.44 -12.48
C PHE A 286 48.26 3.93 -12.34
N GLU A 287 49.43 3.31 -12.41
CA GLU A 287 49.61 1.88 -12.19
C GLU A 287 50.37 1.64 -10.88
N LEU A 288 49.79 0.76 -10.06
CA LEU A 288 50.28 0.36 -8.75
C LEU A 288 50.52 -1.13 -8.78
N THR A 289 51.68 -1.57 -8.29
CA THR A 289 51.93 -2.98 -7.98
C THR A 289 51.94 -3.14 -6.48
N LEU A 290 51.03 -3.95 -5.96
CA LEU A 290 50.79 -4.19 -4.53
C LEU A 290 51.17 -5.63 -4.19
N GLY A 291 51.61 -5.88 -2.96
CA GLY A 291 51.91 -7.22 -2.44
C GLY A 291 50.84 -7.70 -1.46
N PRO A 292 49.75 -8.34 -1.92
CA PRO A 292 48.72 -8.87 -1.02
C PRO A 292 49.25 -10.06 -0.19
N LYS A 293 48.74 -10.26 1.03
CA LYS A 293 49.06 -11.47 1.81
C LYS A 293 48.40 -12.70 1.19
N PRO A 294 48.97 -13.91 1.33
CA PRO A 294 48.29 -15.14 0.91
C PRO A 294 46.96 -15.32 1.66
N GLY A 295 45.92 -15.80 0.98
CA GLY A 295 44.59 -15.96 1.58
C GLY A 295 43.46 -15.69 0.57
N THR A 296 42.32 -15.22 1.06
CA THR A 296 41.17 -14.85 0.21
C THR A 296 41.09 -13.33 0.09
N LEU A 297 41.10 -12.83 -1.14
CA LEU A 297 40.84 -11.44 -1.47
C LEU A 297 39.37 -11.29 -1.86
N THR A 298 38.70 -10.27 -1.32
CA THR A 298 37.26 -10.08 -1.54
C THR A 298 36.90 -8.68 -2.04
N GLY A 299 37.84 -7.75 -1.94
CA GLY A 299 37.61 -6.39 -2.38
C GLY A 299 38.81 -5.50 -2.14
N LEU A 300 38.72 -4.31 -2.70
CA LEU A 300 39.72 -3.26 -2.54
C LEU A 300 39.06 -2.01 -2.00
N ARG A 301 39.78 -1.29 -1.16
CA ARG A 301 39.39 0.00 -0.64
C ARG A 301 40.34 1.05 -1.19
N LEU A 302 39.79 2.07 -1.84
CA LEU A 302 40.50 3.26 -2.26
C LEU A 302 40.14 4.40 -1.31
N GLU A 303 41.14 5.01 -0.70
CA GLU A 303 40.99 6.21 0.12
C GLU A 303 41.52 7.40 -0.67
N ALA A 304 40.70 8.44 -0.83
CA ALA A 304 41.10 9.74 -1.34
C ALA A 304 41.46 10.65 -0.15
N LEU A 305 42.70 11.10 -0.07
CA LEU A 305 43.26 11.74 1.11
C LEU A 305 43.63 13.20 0.80
N PRO A 306 43.13 14.19 1.53
CA PRO A 306 43.61 15.57 1.44
C PRO A 306 45.12 15.66 1.66
N HIS A 307 45.78 16.63 1.00
CA HIS A 307 47.20 16.88 1.20
C HIS A 307 47.56 18.35 0.98
N GLU A 308 48.46 18.89 1.80
CA GLU A 308 48.87 20.30 1.79
C GLU A 308 49.48 20.76 0.46
N SER A 309 50.09 19.85 -0.32
CA SER A 309 50.69 20.17 -1.62
C SER A 309 49.69 20.19 -2.79
N LEU A 310 48.43 19.80 -2.57
CA LEU A 310 47.41 19.70 -3.61
C LEU A 310 46.55 20.97 -3.68
N PRO A 311 45.94 21.28 -4.85
CA PRO A 311 45.08 22.45 -5.00
C PRO A 311 43.97 22.48 -3.94
N HIS A 312 43.80 23.65 -3.32
CA HIS A 312 42.86 23.86 -2.22
C HIS A 312 43.03 22.91 -1.02
N LYS A 313 44.18 22.24 -0.88
CA LYS A 313 44.48 21.22 0.14
C LYS A 313 43.52 20.03 0.10
N ARG A 314 43.01 19.70 -1.07
CA ARG A 314 42.04 18.60 -1.29
C ARG A 314 42.76 17.33 -1.73
N SER A 315 42.01 16.29 -2.10
CA SER A 315 42.55 14.99 -2.51
C SER A 315 42.87 14.86 -4.01
N GLY A 316 42.35 15.76 -4.86
CA GLY A 316 42.54 15.74 -6.31
C GLY A 316 43.52 16.78 -6.85
N ARG A 317 43.87 16.64 -8.13
CA ARG A 317 44.84 17.50 -8.84
C ARG A 317 44.21 18.51 -9.79
N GLY A 318 42.89 18.51 -9.95
CA GLY A 318 42.19 19.55 -10.70
C GLY A 318 42.45 20.92 -10.09
N GLU A 319 42.26 22.01 -10.85
CA GLU A 319 42.46 23.37 -10.34
C GLU A 319 41.59 23.66 -9.12
N ASP A 320 40.41 23.07 -9.05
CA ASP A 320 39.48 23.11 -7.92
C ASP A 320 39.79 22.08 -6.81
N GLY A 321 40.90 21.34 -6.91
CA GLY A 321 41.32 20.29 -5.99
C GLY A 321 40.51 19.00 -6.07
N ARG A 322 39.66 18.83 -7.10
CA ARG A 322 38.84 17.62 -7.27
C ARG A 322 39.50 16.63 -8.23
N PHE A 323 39.01 15.40 -8.21
CA PHE A 323 39.40 14.34 -9.14
C PHE A 323 38.15 13.72 -9.79
N VAL A 324 38.34 13.03 -10.92
CA VAL A 324 37.33 12.15 -11.52
C VAL A 324 38.00 10.83 -11.89
N LEU A 325 37.77 9.80 -11.07
CA LEU A 325 38.29 8.46 -11.31
C LEU A 325 37.41 7.78 -12.36
N SER A 326 37.88 7.76 -13.61
CA SER A 326 37.09 7.20 -14.71
C SER A 326 37.00 5.69 -14.66
N GLU A 327 38.08 4.99 -14.28
CA GLU A 327 38.05 3.54 -14.06
C GLU A 327 38.99 3.11 -12.94
N PHE A 328 38.58 2.07 -12.22
CA PHE A 328 39.33 1.35 -11.20
C PHE A 328 39.46 -0.11 -11.65
N GLU A 329 40.64 -0.48 -12.12
CA GLU A 329 40.92 -1.84 -12.60
C GLU A 329 41.87 -2.56 -11.64
N ALA A 330 41.68 -3.86 -11.46
CA ALA A 330 42.61 -4.70 -10.72
C ALA A 330 42.85 -6.03 -11.43
N GLU A 331 44.10 -6.49 -11.43
CA GLU A 331 44.56 -7.76 -11.96
C GLU A 331 45.42 -8.47 -10.90
N LEU A 332 45.12 -9.74 -10.63
CA LEU A 332 45.99 -10.60 -9.84
C LEU A 332 47.03 -11.23 -10.76
N ILE A 333 48.30 -10.94 -10.51
CA ILE A 333 49.44 -11.45 -11.26
C ILE A 333 49.95 -12.70 -10.53
N LEU A 334 49.74 -13.86 -11.15
CA LEU A 334 50.02 -15.18 -10.60
C LEU A 334 51.38 -15.69 -11.08
N PRO A 335 52.31 -16.04 -10.17
CA PRO A 335 53.60 -16.62 -10.54
C PRO A 335 53.42 -18.01 -11.15
N GLN A 336 54.01 -18.26 -12.32
CA GLN A 336 53.86 -19.52 -13.09
C GLN A 336 55.09 -20.46 -13.00
N GLY A 337 56.06 -20.15 -12.14
CA GLY A 337 57.31 -20.89 -11.97
C GLY A 337 58.45 -20.40 -12.89
N GLU A 338 59.67 -20.89 -12.66
CA GLU A 338 60.87 -20.44 -13.40
C GLU A 338 60.70 -20.61 -14.93
N GLY A 339 60.89 -19.51 -15.66
CA GLY A 339 60.91 -19.48 -17.13
C GLY A 339 59.57 -19.31 -17.83
N LYS A 340 58.45 -19.21 -17.11
CA LYS A 340 57.12 -18.91 -17.68
C LYS A 340 56.66 -17.49 -17.33
N PRO A 341 56.00 -16.76 -18.25
CA PRO A 341 55.47 -15.44 -17.94
C PRO A 341 54.36 -15.55 -16.91
N ASP A 342 54.31 -14.60 -15.96
CA ASP A 342 53.24 -14.53 -14.98
C ASP A 342 51.87 -14.38 -15.66
N GLN A 343 50.86 -15.03 -15.09
CA GLN A 343 49.50 -14.98 -15.62
C GLN A 343 48.72 -13.84 -14.95
N ALA A 344 48.17 -12.93 -15.75
CA ALA A 344 47.27 -11.89 -15.25
C ALA A 344 45.82 -12.40 -15.23
N GLN A 345 45.22 -12.44 -14.05
CA GLN A 345 43.80 -12.70 -13.84
C GLN A 345 43.07 -11.39 -13.56
N LYS A 346 42.19 -10.96 -14.46
CA LYS A 346 41.37 -9.75 -14.25
C LYS A 346 40.39 -9.98 -13.12
N LEU A 347 40.34 -9.04 -12.18
CA LEU A 347 39.39 -9.03 -11.08
C LEU A 347 38.15 -8.22 -11.50
N LYS A 348 36.97 -8.85 -11.40
CA LYS A 348 35.68 -8.20 -11.71
C LYS A 348 35.06 -7.69 -10.42
N PHE A 349 34.50 -6.47 -10.45
CA PHE A 349 33.73 -5.92 -9.34
C PHE A 349 32.24 -5.98 -9.67
N THR A 350 31.40 -6.38 -8.70
CA THR A 350 29.93 -6.44 -8.85
C THR A 350 29.20 -5.46 -7.96
N ARG A 351 29.87 -4.98 -6.91
CA ARG A 351 29.31 -4.02 -5.97
C ARG A 351 30.37 -3.00 -5.62
N THR A 352 29.98 -1.74 -5.58
CA THR A 352 30.82 -0.65 -5.11
C THR A 352 30.07 0.18 -4.09
N LEU A 353 30.79 0.81 -3.18
CA LEU A 353 30.22 1.65 -2.12
C LEU A 353 31.15 2.84 -1.92
N ALA A 354 30.62 4.02 -1.63
CA ALA A 354 31.42 5.11 -1.09
C ALA A 354 30.68 5.79 0.06
N ASP A 355 31.45 6.41 0.95
CA ASP A 355 30.92 7.29 1.98
C ASP A 355 30.30 8.57 1.38
N VAL A 356 30.85 9.05 0.27
CA VAL A 356 30.31 10.18 -0.49
C VAL A 356 30.53 10.04 -1.99
N ALA A 357 29.57 10.54 -2.78
CA ALA A 357 29.68 10.68 -4.23
C ALA A 357 28.85 11.87 -4.71
N GLU A 358 29.30 12.53 -5.78
CA GLU A 358 28.48 13.46 -6.53
C GLU A 358 27.40 12.68 -7.29
N LYS A 359 26.22 13.29 -7.45
CA LYS A 359 25.11 12.68 -8.19
C LYS A 359 25.57 12.27 -9.60
N ASP A 360 25.23 11.05 -10.00
CA ASP A 360 25.61 10.45 -11.29
C ASP A 360 27.13 10.20 -11.45
N ARG A 361 27.89 10.29 -10.35
CA ARG A 361 29.33 10.07 -10.24
C ARG A 361 29.66 9.11 -9.09
N GLU A 362 28.83 8.10 -8.91
CA GLU A 362 29.02 7.05 -7.89
C GLU A 362 30.19 6.11 -8.26
N PRO A 363 30.80 5.38 -7.31
CA PRO A 363 31.89 4.44 -7.59
C PRO A 363 31.58 3.35 -8.63
N GLU A 364 30.31 3.04 -8.86
CA GLU A 364 29.87 2.09 -9.90
C GLU A 364 30.26 2.58 -11.29
N LYS A 365 30.30 3.90 -11.49
CA LYS A 365 30.75 4.54 -12.72
C LYS A 365 32.24 4.38 -12.96
N ALA A 366 33.02 4.04 -11.93
CA ALA A 366 34.45 3.77 -12.06
C ALA A 366 34.74 2.29 -12.37
N VAL A 367 33.74 1.46 -12.63
CA VAL A 367 33.93 0.04 -13.01
C VAL A 367 33.01 -0.39 -14.15
N ASP A 368 32.44 0.57 -14.88
CA ASP A 368 31.46 0.32 -15.95
C ASP A 368 32.09 0.19 -17.34
N GLY A 369 33.41 0.41 -17.46
CA GLY A 369 34.17 0.32 -18.69
C GLY A 369 33.98 1.52 -19.63
N LYS A 370 33.45 2.64 -19.14
CA LYS A 370 33.24 3.89 -19.90
C LYS A 370 34.06 5.02 -19.31
N ALA A 371 35.16 5.35 -20.00
CA ALA A 371 36.07 6.45 -19.63
C ALA A 371 35.40 7.82 -19.43
N GLY A 372 34.26 8.11 -20.08
CA GLY A 372 33.53 9.38 -19.92
C GLY A 372 32.77 9.51 -18.58
N THR A 373 32.55 8.40 -17.87
CA THR A 373 31.94 8.39 -16.55
C THR A 373 33.02 8.31 -15.47
N GLY A 374 32.64 8.10 -14.20
CA GLY A 374 33.61 7.90 -13.13
C GLY A 374 33.16 8.40 -11.76
N TRP A 375 33.90 8.02 -10.73
CA TRP A 375 33.67 8.47 -9.37
C TRP A 375 34.22 9.87 -9.12
N ALA A 376 33.43 10.74 -8.52
CA ALA A 376 33.83 12.07 -8.09
C ALA A 376 33.17 12.46 -6.76
N LEU A 377 33.86 13.28 -5.98
CA LEU A 377 33.36 13.81 -4.71
C LEU A 377 32.65 15.15 -4.94
N PRO A 378 31.53 15.48 -4.26
CA PRO A 378 30.96 16.83 -4.25
C PRO A 378 31.98 17.88 -3.81
N ALA A 379 31.81 19.12 -4.27
CA ALA A 379 32.80 20.18 -4.03
C ALA A 379 32.98 20.52 -2.54
N GLU A 380 31.91 20.38 -1.76
CA GLU A 380 31.85 20.59 -0.31
C GLU A 380 32.56 19.47 0.49
N ALA A 381 32.64 18.26 -0.06
CA ALA A 381 33.23 17.10 0.60
C ALA A 381 34.73 16.96 0.28
N ALA A 382 35.20 17.51 -0.84
CA ALA A 382 36.56 17.27 -1.35
C ALA A 382 37.73 17.67 -0.42
N GLY A 383 37.46 18.41 0.67
CA GLY A 383 38.44 18.78 1.70
C GLY A 383 38.68 17.73 2.78
N GLU A 384 37.88 16.67 2.86
CA GLU A 384 37.97 15.61 3.87
C GLU A 384 38.46 14.28 3.27
N PRO A 385 38.97 13.33 4.09
CA PRO A 385 39.28 11.98 3.66
C PRO A 385 38.02 11.21 3.28
N HIS A 386 38.03 10.56 2.11
CA HIS A 386 36.89 9.80 1.61
C HIS A 386 37.28 8.41 1.11
N THR A 387 36.31 7.49 1.08
CA THR A 387 36.56 6.08 0.83
C THR A 387 35.60 5.51 -0.18
N ALA A 388 36.14 4.79 -1.17
CA ALA A 388 35.38 3.89 -2.04
C ALA A 388 35.80 2.43 -1.83
N LEU A 389 34.82 1.52 -1.84
CA LEU A 389 34.98 0.08 -1.78
C LEU A 389 34.61 -0.52 -3.12
N PHE A 390 35.44 -1.43 -3.60
CA PHE A 390 35.26 -2.19 -4.83
C PHE A 390 35.25 -3.68 -4.47
N VAL A 391 34.05 -4.26 -4.38
CA VAL A 391 33.84 -5.65 -3.95
C VAL A 391 33.90 -6.56 -5.17
N LEU A 392 34.70 -7.63 -5.06
CA LEU A 392 34.87 -8.60 -6.12
C LEU A 392 33.57 -9.34 -6.42
N ALA A 393 33.41 -9.79 -7.66
CA ALA A 393 32.31 -10.65 -8.08
C ALA A 393 32.29 -11.95 -7.28
N GLU A 394 33.48 -12.52 -7.09
CA GLU A 394 33.71 -13.76 -6.36
C GLU A 394 34.98 -13.61 -5.50
N PRO A 395 34.98 -14.10 -4.25
CA PRO A 395 36.18 -14.15 -3.43
C PRO A 395 37.29 -14.94 -4.14
N THR A 396 38.46 -14.33 -4.28
CA THR A 396 39.56 -14.87 -5.10
C THR A 396 40.72 -15.32 -4.22
N GLY A 397 41.21 -16.54 -4.43
CA GLY A 397 42.39 -17.05 -3.74
C GLY A 397 43.67 -16.35 -4.20
N VAL A 398 44.46 -15.85 -3.25
CA VAL A 398 45.76 -15.21 -3.46
C VAL A 398 46.86 -16.19 -3.03
N PRO A 399 47.62 -16.78 -3.97
CA PRO A 399 48.74 -17.65 -3.61
C PRO A 399 49.95 -16.84 -3.12
N ALA A 400 50.89 -17.51 -2.45
CA ALA A 400 52.13 -16.88 -2.02
C ALA A 400 52.94 -16.36 -3.21
N GLY A 401 53.44 -15.12 -3.10
CA GLY A 401 54.21 -14.46 -4.15
C GLY A 401 53.40 -13.81 -5.27
N ALA A 402 52.06 -13.90 -5.25
CA ALA A 402 51.21 -13.16 -6.18
C ALA A 402 51.34 -11.65 -5.97
N GLN A 403 51.23 -10.88 -7.06
CA GLN A 403 51.18 -9.43 -7.03
C GLN A 403 49.79 -8.96 -7.45
N LEU A 404 49.33 -7.85 -6.90
CA LEU A 404 48.09 -7.21 -7.31
C LEU A 404 48.44 -5.94 -8.08
N ARG A 405 48.11 -5.91 -9.37
CA ARG A 405 48.23 -4.71 -10.20
C ARG A 405 46.91 -3.95 -10.14
N VAL A 406 46.95 -2.69 -9.70
CA VAL A 406 45.79 -1.80 -9.69
C VAL A 406 46.04 -0.63 -10.65
N ARG A 407 45.06 -0.30 -11.49
CA ARG A 407 45.09 0.87 -12.35
C ARG A 407 43.98 1.84 -11.97
N LEU A 408 44.35 3.09 -11.73
CA LEU A 408 43.44 4.22 -11.56
C LEU A 408 43.49 5.04 -12.84
N ARG A 409 42.39 5.08 -13.58
CA ARG A 409 42.30 5.81 -14.85
C ARG A 409 41.64 7.16 -14.62
N PHE A 410 42.17 8.18 -15.28
CA PHE A 410 41.67 9.54 -15.31
C PHE A 410 41.59 9.95 -16.78
N GLU A 411 40.72 9.27 -17.54
CA GLU A 411 40.61 9.38 -19.00
C GLU A 411 39.33 10.10 -19.45
N GLY A 412 38.57 10.68 -18.50
CA GLY A 412 37.33 11.40 -18.80
C GLY A 412 37.53 12.73 -19.52
N GLU A 413 36.40 13.30 -19.94
CA GLU A 413 36.34 14.60 -20.64
C GLU A 413 36.72 15.79 -19.73
N GLN A 414 36.66 15.60 -18.40
CA GLN A 414 37.11 16.61 -17.45
C GLN A 414 38.63 16.50 -17.24
N HIS A 415 39.37 17.17 -18.12
CA HIS A 415 40.82 17.09 -18.19
C HIS A 415 41.55 17.56 -16.92
N GLY A 416 42.70 16.95 -16.62
CA GLY A 416 43.59 17.35 -15.53
C GLY A 416 43.07 17.03 -14.12
N ARG A 417 42.05 16.17 -14.00
CA ARG A 417 41.41 15.80 -12.73
C ARG A 417 41.89 14.46 -12.19
N ALA A 418 43.20 14.24 -12.19
CA ALA A 418 43.78 13.05 -11.57
C ALA A 418 43.67 13.09 -10.03
N LEU A 419 43.66 11.93 -9.38
CA LEU A 419 43.76 11.84 -7.93
C LEU A 419 45.16 12.28 -7.48
N GLY A 420 45.25 13.00 -6.37
CA GLY A 420 46.50 13.62 -5.92
C GLY A 420 47.16 12.83 -4.80
N HIS A 421 46.41 12.43 -3.78
CA HIS A 421 46.92 11.68 -2.65
C HIS A 421 45.90 10.61 -2.26
N PHE A 422 46.35 9.36 -2.21
CA PHE A 422 45.44 8.22 -2.05
C PHE A 422 46.10 7.00 -1.45
N ARG A 423 45.29 6.06 -0.96
CA ARG A 423 45.77 4.78 -0.41
C ARG A 423 44.89 3.64 -0.88
N VAL A 424 45.50 2.47 -1.12
CA VAL A 424 44.78 1.24 -1.45
C VAL A 424 44.97 0.22 -0.32
N ALA A 425 43.87 -0.36 0.13
CA ALA A 425 43.86 -1.48 1.07
C ALA A 425 43.09 -2.67 0.47
N ALA A 426 43.41 -3.87 0.93
CA ALA A 426 42.71 -5.08 0.53
C ALA A 426 41.88 -5.64 1.68
N ALA A 427 40.68 -6.10 1.31
CA ALA A 427 39.83 -6.93 2.12
C ALA A 427 40.36 -8.36 2.09
N GLN A 428 41.02 -8.80 3.16
CA GLN A 428 41.57 -10.15 3.26
C GLN A 428 41.08 -10.85 4.53
N GLY A 429 40.22 -11.86 4.36
CA GLY A 429 39.71 -12.66 5.48
C GLY A 429 38.28 -13.16 5.28
N PRO A 430 37.89 -14.30 5.89
CA PRO A 430 36.59 -14.94 5.66
C PRO A 430 35.39 -14.14 6.19
N GLU A 431 35.56 -13.36 7.26
CA GLU A 431 34.47 -12.57 7.85
C GLU A 431 34.09 -11.37 6.97
N LEU A 432 35.09 -10.64 6.46
CA LEU A 432 34.84 -9.49 5.59
C LEU A 432 34.26 -9.92 4.24
N THR A 433 34.62 -11.12 3.76
CA THR A 433 33.96 -11.77 2.62
C THR A 433 32.46 -11.89 2.82
N ARG A 434 32.06 -12.47 3.94
CA ARG A 434 30.65 -12.70 4.26
C ARG A 434 29.83 -11.41 4.38
N TRP A 435 30.47 -10.29 4.73
CA TRP A 435 29.77 -9.02 4.90
C TRP A 435 29.72 -8.15 3.65
N LEU A 436 30.77 -8.18 2.83
CA LEU A 436 30.81 -7.39 1.60
C LEU A 436 29.88 -7.96 0.52
N HIS A 437 29.64 -9.27 0.56
CA HIS A 437 28.64 -9.93 -0.26
C HIS A 437 27.29 -9.94 0.46
N PRO A 438 26.24 -9.29 -0.08
CA PRO A 438 24.92 -9.39 0.52
C PRO A 438 24.43 -10.84 0.48
N PRO A 439 23.70 -11.31 1.50
CA PRO A 439 23.13 -12.64 1.46
C PRO A 439 22.14 -12.73 0.30
N LYS A 440 22.08 -13.89 -0.34
CA LYS A 440 21.05 -14.21 -1.31
C LYS A 440 19.76 -14.50 -0.54
N ILE A 441 18.74 -13.69 -0.78
CA ILE A 441 17.43 -13.84 -0.14
C ILE A 441 16.52 -14.54 -1.14
N GLU A 442 16.09 -15.75 -0.82
CA GLU A 442 15.12 -16.48 -1.63
C GLU A 442 13.70 -15.94 -1.42
N PRO A 443 12.78 -16.14 -2.39
CA PRO A 443 11.38 -15.77 -2.23
C PRO A 443 10.75 -16.39 -0.98
N TRP A 444 9.82 -15.66 -0.37
CA TRP A 444 9.00 -16.18 0.71
C TRP A 444 8.28 -17.45 0.29
N GLN A 445 8.37 -18.50 1.10
CA GLN A 445 7.55 -19.69 1.04
C GLN A 445 6.38 -19.50 1.99
N VAL A 446 5.17 -19.70 1.49
CA VAL A 446 3.93 -19.50 2.26
C VAL A 446 3.12 -20.79 2.22
N ILE A 447 2.56 -21.16 3.36
CA ILE A 447 1.61 -22.24 3.48
C ILE A 447 0.43 -21.83 4.36
N GLY A 448 -0.77 -22.25 3.96
CA GLY A 448 -2.03 -21.93 4.63
C GLY A 448 -3.16 -21.68 3.61
N PRO A 449 -4.38 -21.34 4.07
CA PRO A 449 -4.74 -21.12 5.47
C PRO A 449 -4.98 -22.43 6.25
N PHE A 450 -4.35 -22.58 7.41
CA PHE A 450 -4.71 -23.64 8.37
C PHE A 450 -5.97 -23.27 9.13
N LYS A 451 -6.96 -24.15 9.18
CA LYS A 451 -8.23 -23.88 9.87
C LYS A 451 -8.00 -23.60 11.36
N THR A 452 -8.67 -22.57 11.87
CA THR A 452 -8.73 -22.24 13.30
C THR A 452 -10.15 -22.41 13.83
N ASP A 453 -10.31 -22.46 15.15
CA ASP A 453 -11.61 -22.61 15.82
C ASP A 453 -12.52 -21.36 15.74
N GLY A 454 -12.10 -20.35 14.98
CA GLY A 454 -12.83 -19.11 14.75
C GLY A 454 -11.88 -17.91 14.65
N LEU A 455 -12.40 -16.76 14.18
CA LEU A 455 -11.60 -15.56 13.96
C LEU A 455 -10.83 -15.12 15.21
N GLN A 456 -11.51 -15.02 16.34
CA GLN A 456 -10.92 -14.54 17.58
C GLN A 456 -9.94 -15.55 18.19
N ALA A 457 -10.27 -16.85 18.15
CA ALA A 457 -9.39 -17.91 18.63
C ALA A 457 -8.10 -17.97 17.79
N GLY A 458 -8.23 -17.96 16.46
CA GLY A 458 -7.09 -17.92 15.54
C GLY A 458 -6.22 -16.68 15.72
N PHE A 459 -6.83 -15.50 15.85
CA PHE A 459 -6.08 -14.25 16.05
C PHE A 459 -5.34 -14.19 17.39
N ASN A 460 -5.96 -14.69 18.47
CA ASN A 460 -5.37 -14.64 19.80
C ASN A 460 -4.36 -15.77 20.07
N THR A 461 -4.27 -16.76 19.19
CA THR A 461 -3.32 -17.87 19.34
C THR A 461 -1.94 -17.44 18.86
N ALA A 462 -0.95 -17.51 19.75
CA ALA A 462 0.44 -17.35 19.38
C ALA A 462 0.97 -18.67 18.79
N TYR A 463 0.96 -18.79 17.47
CA TYR A 463 1.55 -19.93 16.77
C TYR A 463 3.07 -19.84 16.80
N SER A 464 3.73 -20.82 17.45
CA SER A 464 5.18 -20.88 17.48
C SER A 464 5.75 -21.19 16.09
N PRO A 465 6.93 -20.68 15.72
CA PRO A 465 7.59 -21.05 14.48
C PRO A 465 7.80 -22.57 14.40
N GLU A 466 7.63 -23.16 13.22
CA GLU A 466 8.04 -24.55 12.99
C GLU A 466 9.56 -24.68 13.11
N GLN A 467 10.02 -25.72 13.81
CA GLN A 467 11.46 -25.97 13.99
C GLN A 467 12.08 -26.69 12.78
N GLU A 468 11.30 -27.50 12.08
CA GLU A 468 11.73 -28.25 10.91
C GLU A 468 10.75 -28.04 9.76
N VAL A 469 11.15 -27.24 8.76
CA VAL A 469 10.29 -26.95 7.60
C VAL A 469 10.64 -27.88 6.44
N ASP A 470 9.70 -28.75 6.08
CA ASP A 470 9.75 -29.55 4.85
C ASP A 470 8.87 -28.90 3.76
N LEU A 471 9.51 -28.22 2.81
CA LEU A 471 8.83 -27.54 1.69
C LEU A 471 8.09 -28.50 0.74
N LYS A 472 8.37 -29.81 0.80
CA LYS A 472 7.69 -30.82 -0.03
C LYS A 472 6.46 -31.41 0.63
N LYS A 473 6.28 -31.20 1.94
CA LYS A 473 5.19 -31.77 2.71
C LYS A 473 3.87 -31.08 2.38
N SER A 474 2.79 -31.86 2.32
CA SER A 474 1.42 -31.37 2.22
C SER A 474 0.65 -31.61 3.51
N TYR A 475 -0.36 -30.79 3.75
CA TYR A 475 -1.21 -30.83 4.92
C TYR A 475 -2.69 -30.86 4.52
N PRO A 476 -3.57 -31.57 5.24
CA PRO A 476 -4.99 -31.58 4.95
C PRO A 476 -5.59 -30.16 5.01
N GLY A 477 -6.18 -29.69 3.93
CA GLY A 477 -6.92 -28.42 3.89
C GLY A 477 -8.44 -28.61 3.85
N VAL A 478 -9.15 -27.49 3.77
CA VAL A 478 -10.63 -27.48 3.85
C VAL A 478 -11.29 -27.99 2.57
N ARG A 479 -10.68 -27.74 1.41
CA ARG A 479 -11.15 -28.21 0.08
C ARG A 479 -10.14 -29.12 -0.62
N GLU A 480 -8.86 -28.81 -0.44
CA GLU A 480 -7.73 -29.53 -1.03
C GLU A 480 -6.55 -29.50 -0.06
N ASP A 481 -5.58 -30.38 -0.29
CA ASP A 481 -4.34 -30.38 0.49
C ASP A 481 -3.58 -29.06 0.29
N ILE A 482 -3.14 -28.47 1.39
CA ILE A 482 -2.36 -27.24 1.42
C ILE A 482 -0.88 -27.61 1.29
N LYS A 483 -0.17 -26.87 0.44
CA LYS A 483 1.24 -27.04 0.15
C LYS A 483 1.97 -25.70 0.25
N TRP A 484 3.27 -25.77 0.45
CA TRP A 484 4.13 -24.59 0.36
C TRP A 484 4.13 -24.03 -1.06
N ASN A 485 4.03 -22.70 -1.16
CA ASN A 485 4.09 -21.97 -2.41
C ASN A 485 5.08 -20.83 -2.31
N ALA A 486 5.95 -20.70 -3.31
CA ALA A 486 6.84 -19.56 -3.43
C ALA A 486 6.05 -18.31 -3.84
N ARG A 487 6.23 -17.22 -3.11
CA ARG A 487 5.58 -15.93 -3.30
C ARG A 487 6.64 -14.84 -3.45
N ALA A 488 7.09 -14.64 -4.70
CA ALA A 488 8.07 -13.60 -5.05
C ALA A 488 7.48 -12.18 -5.05
N ASP A 489 6.15 -12.07 -4.97
CA ASP A 489 5.40 -10.81 -4.84
C ASP A 489 5.43 -10.23 -3.41
N LEU A 490 5.83 -11.03 -2.40
CA LEU A 490 5.88 -10.57 -1.01
C LEU A 490 7.16 -9.77 -0.76
N GLU A 491 6.96 -8.48 -0.50
CA GLU A 491 7.99 -7.51 -0.17
C GLU A 491 8.05 -7.23 1.34
N ASP A 492 9.26 -7.22 1.89
CA ASP A 492 9.49 -6.90 3.30
C ASP A 492 9.05 -5.47 3.63
N GLY A 493 8.44 -5.30 4.81
CA GLY A 493 7.97 -3.99 5.29
C GLY A 493 6.69 -3.48 4.62
N ARG A 494 6.06 -4.26 3.72
CA ARG A 494 4.77 -3.93 3.10
C ARG A 494 3.67 -4.88 3.56
N SER A 495 2.43 -4.38 3.59
CA SER A 495 1.26 -5.19 3.85
C SER A 495 0.83 -5.91 2.57
N HIS A 496 0.62 -7.22 2.66
CA HIS A 496 0.23 -8.05 1.54
C HIS A 496 -1.03 -8.85 1.85
N VAL A 497 -1.85 -9.07 0.82
CA VAL A 497 -2.98 -9.98 0.90
C VAL A 497 -2.51 -11.38 0.54
N LEU A 498 -2.66 -12.32 1.46
CA LEU A 498 -2.27 -13.72 1.20
C LEU A 498 -3.34 -14.47 0.40
N VAL A 499 -4.62 -14.14 0.59
CA VAL A 499 -5.76 -14.66 -0.16
C VAL A 499 -6.87 -13.60 -0.30
N ASP A 500 -7.49 -13.54 -1.47
CA ASP A 500 -8.53 -12.55 -1.78
C ASP A 500 -9.92 -12.92 -1.22
N ALA A 501 -10.13 -14.20 -0.89
CA ALA A 501 -11.39 -14.68 -0.31
C ALA A 501 -11.13 -15.79 0.72
N LEU A 502 -11.36 -15.47 1.99
CA LEU A 502 -11.49 -16.46 3.06
C LEU A 502 -12.94 -16.99 2.99
N HIS A 503 -13.20 -18.10 2.29
CA HIS A 503 -14.53 -18.73 2.18
C HIS A 503 -15.03 -19.28 3.55
N GLY A 504 -15.17 -18.43 4.57
CA GLY A 504 -15.48 -18.81 5.95
C GLY A 504 -14.31 -19.45 6.70
N VAL A 505 -13.14 -19.60 6.08
CA VAL A 505 -11.94 -20.16 6.73
C VAL A 505 -11.18 -19.02 7.40
N HIS A 506 -11.29 -18.92 8.72
CA HIS A 506 -10.34 -18.14 9.51
C HIS A 506 -9.10 -19.00 9.69
N GLY A 507 -7.95 -18.57 9.16
CA GLY A 507 -6.79 -19.43 9.14
C GLY A 507 -5.46 -18.76 9.42
N ALA A 508 -4.55 -19.54 9.99
CA ALA A 508 -3.16 -19.17 10.20
C ALA A 508 -2.36 -19.47 8.93
N TYR A 509 -1.35 -18.63 8.65
CA TYR A 509 -0.37 -18.86 7.60
C TYR A 509 1.00 -18.96 8.23
N TYR A 510 1.82 -19.86 7.71
CA TYR A 510 3.24 -19.93 8.04
C TYR A 510 4.03 -19.41 6.85
N LEU A 511 5.02 -18.59 7.16
CA LEU A 511 5.93 -18.00 6.19
C LEU A 511 7.36 -18.38 6.58
N THR A 512 8.15 -18.82 5.60
CA THR A 512 9.59 -19.03 5.78
C THR A 512 10.33 -18.56 4.55
N ARG A 513 11.63 -18.30 4.68
CA ARG A 513 12.52 -18.08 3.54
C ARG A 513 13.93 -18.48 3.89
N THR A 514 14.70 -18.85 2.87
CA THR A 514 16.13 -19.11 3.03
C THR A 514 16.91 -17.83 2.76
N ILE A 515 17.84 -17.51 3.65
CA ILE A 515 18.79 -16.42 3.49
C ILE A 515 20.19 -17.06 3.46
N GLU A 516 20.76 -17.16 2.27
CA GLU A 516 22.09 -17.75 2.08
C GLU A 516 23.14 -16.64 2.22
N ALA A 517 23.88 -16.64 3.33
CA ALA A 517 25.07 -15.82 3.46
C ALA A 517 26.25 -16.60 2.87
N THR A 518 26.87 -16.02 1.83
CA THR A 518 28.09 -16.52 1.16
C THR A 518 29.33 -16.40 2.02
#